data_AF-A0A8J7X3J9-F1
#
_entry.id   AF-A0A8J7X3J9-F1
#
_cell.length_a   1.000
_cell.length_b   1.000
_cell.length_c   1.000
_cell.angle_alpha   90.00
_cell.angle_beta   90.00
_cell.angle_gamma   90.00
#
_symmetry.space_group_name_H-M   'P 1'
#
loop_
_entity.id
_entity.type
_entity.pdbx_description
1 polymer ?
#
loop_
_entity_poly.entity_id
_entity_poly.type
_entity_poly.pdbx_seq_one_letter_code
_entity_poly.pdbx_strand_id
1 'polypeptide(L)' 'MAIKIAMLGMGRMGREIVRNAAAEGMQVVAAVDSDDSPS' A
#
# COMPACT_ATOMS: atom_id res chain seq x y z
N MET A 1 12.36 -15.51 -0.56
CA MET A 1 11.66 -14.92 0.61
C MET A 1 11.04 -13.62 0.13
N ALA A 2 9.72 -13.44 0.27
CA ALA A 2 9.04 -12.25 -0.27
C ALA A 2 9.31 -11.02 0.62
N ILE A 3 9.57 -9.87 -0.01
CA ILE A 3 9.72 -8.58 0.71
C ILE A 3 8.37 -8.23 1.33
N LYS A 4 8.35 -7.89 2.61
CA LYS A 4 7.15 -7.48 3.34
C LYS A 4 7.13 -5.98 3.50
N ILE A 5 6.00 -5.35 3.20
CA ILE A 5 5.84 -3.89 3.27
C ILE A 5 4.58 -3.50 4.06
N ALA A 6 4.67 -2.36 4.74
CA ALA A 6 3.55 -1.67 5.38
C ALA A 6 3.30 -0.35 4.66
N MET A 7 2.04 -0.05 4.34
CA MET A 7 1.67 1.18 3.63
C MET A 7 1.03 2.19 4.58
N LEU A 8 1.45 3.46 4.50
CA LEU A 8 0.87 4.59 5.21
C LEU A 8 0.25 5.54 4.17
N GLY A 9 -1.07 5.75 4.26
CA GLY A 9 -1.86 6.48 3.28
C GLY A 9 -2.35 5.58 2.14
N MET A 10 -3.67 5.44 2.00
CA MET A 10 -4.35 4.60 1.00
C MET A 10 -5.27 5.41 0.08
N GLY A 11 -4.90 6.66 -0.18
CA GLY A 11 -5.44 7.46 -1.28
C GLY A 11 -5.03 6.93 -2.67
N ARG A 12 -5.28 7.72 -3.73
CA ARG A 12 -5.01 7.29 -5.13
C ARG A 12 -3.59 6.75 -5.33
N MET A 13 -2.58 7.45 -4.84
CA MET A 13 -1.18 7.04 -5.00
C MET A 13 -0.84 5.78 -4.20
N GLY A 14 -1.29 5.68 -2.94
CA GLY A 14 -1.04 4.51 -2.10
C GLY A 14 -1.59 3.22 -2.72
N ARG A 15 -2.76 3.30 -3.34
CA ARG A 15 -3.38 2.16 -4.05
C ARG A 15 -2.57 1.72 -5.27
N GLU A 16 -2.03 2.66 -6.04
CA GLU A 16 -1.16 2.35 -7.19
C GLU A 16 0.16 1.72 -6.73
N ILE A 17 0.75 2.24 -5.65
CA ILE A 17 1.97 1.65 -5.05
C ILE A 17 1.71 0.20 -4.62
N VAL A 18 0.60 -0.06 -3.93
CA VAL A 18 0.22 -1.40 -3.50
C VAL A 18 0.03 -2.35 -4.69
N ARG A 19 -0.62 -1.90 -5.77
CA ARG A 19 -0.75 -2.69 -7.00
C ARG A 19 0.59 -3.06 -7.61
N ASN A 20 1.48 -2.08 -7.77
CA ASN A 20 2.79 -2.31 -8.38
C ASN A 20 3.66 -3.22 -7.51
N ALA A 21 3.66 -3.00 -6.20
CA ALA A 21 4.39 -3.85 -5.26
C ALA A 21 3.89 -5.31 -5.30
N ALA A 22 2.58 -5.54 -5.40
CA ALA A 22 2.03 -6.88 -5.57
C ALA A 22 2.44 -7.51 -6.92
N ALA A 23 2.46 -6.73 -8.00
CA ALA A 23 2.93 -7.18 -9.32
C ALA A 23 4.43 -7.54 -9.33
N GLU A 24 5.23 -6.88 -8.48
CA GLU A 24 6.66 -7.17 -8.26
C GLU A 24 6.91 -8.34 -7.28
N GLY A 25 5.86 -8.99 -6.76
CA GLY A 25 5.97 -10.13 -5.85
C GLY A 25 6.26 -9.75 -4.40
N MET A 26 6.05 -8.49 -4.03
CA MET A 26 6.09 -8.05 -2.63
C MET A 26 4.76 -8.38 -1.93
N GLN A 27 4.84 -8.55 -0.61
CA GLN A 27 3.69 -8.82 0.23
C GLN A 27 3.36 -7.59 1.08
N VAL A 28 2.22 -6.96 0.82
CA VAL A 28 1.66 -5.95 1.72
C VAL A 28 1.08 -6.66 2.94
N VAL A 29 1.61 -6.36 4.12
CA VAL A 29 1.21 -7.01 5.39
C VAL A 29 0.41 -6.08 6.31
N ALA A 30 0.44 -4.78 6.03
CA ALA A 30 -0.34 -3.77 6.73
C ALA A 30 -0.60 -2.57 5.82
N ALA A 31 -1.75 -1.94 5.99
CA ALA A 31 -2.08 -0.65 5.43
C ALA A 31 -2.77 0.19 6.51
N VAL A 32 -2.32 1.43 6.69
CA VAL A 32 -2.87 2.39 7.64
C VAL A 32 -3.24 3.63 6.85
N ASP A 33 -4.46 4.12 7.03
CA ASP A 33 -4.91 5.38 6.45
C ASP A 33 -5.70 6.17 7.50
N SER A 34 -5.77 7.48 7.32
CA SER A 34 -6.64 8.35 8.11
C SER A 34 -7.94 8.60 7.37
N ASP A 35 -9.07 8.65 8.09
CA ASP A 35 -10.37 9.00 7.49
C ASP A 35 -10.40 10.42 6.92
N ASP A 36 -9.50 11.30 7.38
CA ASP A 36 -9.40 12.70 6.96
C ASP A 36 -8.71 12.90 5.61
N SER A 37 -8.30 11.83 4.93
CA SER A 37 -7.72 11.91 3.58
C SER A 37 -8.78 12.44 2.60
N PRO A 38 -8.63 13.63 1.99
CA PRO A 38 -9.60 14.14 1.03
C PRO A 38 -9.64 13.19 -0.18
N SER A 39 -10.72 12.42 -0.27
CA SER A 39 -11.00 11.48 -1.36
C SER A 39 -11.38 12.20 -2.64
#